data_AF-A0A6A0AUE4-F1
#
_entry.id   AF-A0A6A0AUE4-F1
#
_cell.length_a   1.000
_cell.length_b   1.000
_cell.length_c   1.000
_cell.angle_alpha   90.00
_cell.angle_beta   90.00
_cell.angle_gamma   90.00
#
_symmetry.space_group_name_H-M   'P 1'
#
loop_
_entity.id
_entity.type
_entity.pdbx_description
1 polymer ?
#
loop_
_entity_poly.entity_id
_entity_poly.type
_entity_poly.pdbx_seq_one_letter_code
_entity_poly.pdbx_strand_id
1 'polypeptide(L)'
;MHWLLSVRVRVRVRVRVPVPVPVPVSAAAASSSSAVRESPASRPWAGCRPVNRPRHAGRRRGGTLRASGWSDEIRRRHVPELPEVEVVRRGLERWVCGRTVGGVDVLHPRAVRRHLGGGGDFAARLLGRRIGTARRRGKYLWLPLDDGGSAVLGHLGMSGQLLVQPEAAVDERHLRVRIRFGDGLGTELRFVDQRTFGGLSLHDTTRDGLPDAIAHIARDPLDPEFDDAAFHTALRLRRTTIKRALLDQSLVSGVGNIYADEALWRAGLHYDRPTAGLTRAGSAELLGHARDVMNEALAAGGTSFDSLYVNVNGESGYFSRELSVYGRSEQPCNRCGTRIRRAPFMNRSSYFCPKCQPIPQSSKARFPR
;
A
#
# COMPACT_ATOMS: atom_id res chain seq x y z
N MET A 1 31.06 24.21 -53.98
CA MET A 1 30.89 23.17 -55.02
C MET A 1 31.52 21.88 -54.53
N HIS A 2 30.89 20.72 -54.80
CA HIS A 2 31.26 19.32 -54.44
C HIS A 2 30.98 18.91 -52.97
N TRP A 3 29.89 18.23 -52.58
CA TRP A 3 29.29 16.89 -52.85
C TRP A 3 30.03 15.65 -52.26
N LEU A 4 29.29 14.94 -51.37
CA LEU A 4 29.24 13.48 -51.07
C LEU A 4 30.45 12.84 -50.36
N LEU A 5 30.32 11.86 -49.45
CA LEU A 5 29.37 10.74 -49.37
C LEU A 5 28.96 10.40 -47.91
N SER A 6 27.68 10.05 -47.72
CA SER A 6 27.21 9.25 -46.58
C SER A 6 27.20 7.77 -46.94
N VAL A 7 27.90 6.94 -46.15
CA VAL A 7 27.85 5.48 -46.26
C VAL A 7 26.67 4.96 -45.41
N ARG A 8 25.67 4.35 -46.06
CA ARG A 8 24.61 3.58 -45.39
C ARG A 8 25.00 2.10 -45.35
N VAL A 9 25.25 1.57 -44.16
CA VAL A 9 25.41 0.13 -43.93
C VAL A 9 24.03 -0.52 -43.84
N ARG A 10 23.70 -1.41 -44.78
CA ARG A 10 22.52 -2.30 -44.71
C ARG A 10 22.90 -3.59 -43.99
N VAL A 11 22.36 -3.82 -42.80
CA VAL A 11 22.44 -5.12 -42.12
C VAL A 11 21.23 -5.96 -42.54
N ARG A 12 21.45 -7.04 -43.28
CA ARG A 12 20.45 -8.08 -43.57
C ARG A 12 20.46 -9.08 -42.41
N VAL A 13 19.40 -9.11 -41.60
CA VAL A 13 19.16 -10.18 -40.63
C VAL A 13 18.28 -11.24 -41.29
N ARG A 14 18.84 -12.46 -41.50
CA ARG A 14 18.07 -13.65 -41.89
C ARG A 14 17.41 -14.22 -40.64
N VAL A 15 16.08 -14.14 -40.56
CA VAL A 15 15.29 -14.83 -39.52
C VAL A 15 15.02 -16.26 -40.00
N ARG A 16 15.50 -17.26 -39.26
CA ARG A 16 15.09 -18.67 -39.42
C ARG A 16 13.77 -18.87 -38.67
N VAL A 17 12.74 -19.32 -39.38
CA VAL A 17 11.44 -19.69 -38.82
C VAL A 17 11.51 -21.17 -38.39
N PRO A 18 11.19 -21.53 -37.12
CA PRO A 18 11.05 -22.93 -36.74
C PRO A 18 9.67 -23.48 -37.12
N VAL A 19 9.69 -24.68 -37.71
CA VAL A 19 8.53 -25.51 -38.08
C VAL A 19 7.95 -26.18 -36.82
N PRO A 20 6.62 -26.26 -36.64
CA PRO A 20 6.04 -26.94 -35.48
C PRO A 20 6.06 -28.47 -35.62
N VAL A 21 6.42 -29.14 -34.52
CA VAL A 21 6.39 -30.61 -34.34
C VAL A 21 4.99 -31.01 -33.83
N PRO A 22 4.33 -32.06 -34.36
CA PRO A 22 3.00 -32.47 -33.92
C PRO A 22 3.03 -33.24 -32.59
N VAL A 23 2.05 -32.97 -31.73
CA VAL A 23 1.78 -33.67 -30.46
C VAL A 23 0.90 -34.90 -30.72
N PRO A 24 1.20 -36.08 -30.16
CA PRO A 24 0.31 -37.24 -30.33
C PRO A 24 -0.91 -37.16 -29.41
N VAL A 25 -2.06 -37.47 -30.01
CA VAL A 25 -3.35 -37.73 -29.35
C VAL A 25 -3.31 -39.14 -28.79
N SER A 26 -3.73 -39.34 -27.54
CA SER A 26 -4.05 -40.67 -27.01
C SER A 26 -5.45 -40.67 -26.40
N ALA A 27 -6.24 -41.64 -26.85
CA ALA A 27 -7.64 -41.82 -26.54
C ALA A 27 -7.87 -42.90 -25.46
N ALA A 28 -9.02 -42.78 -24.79
CA ALA A 28 -9.93 -43.81 -24.28
C ALA A 28 -9.54 -44.74 -23.10
N ALA A 29 -10.41 -44.75 -22.07
CA ALA A 29 -11.13 -45.91 -21.47
C ALA A 29 -11.56 -45.54 -20.03
N ALA A 30 -12.84 -45.30 -19.70
CA ALA A 30 -13.95 -46.24 -19.43
C ALA A 30 -14.04 -46.77 -17.97
N SER A 31 -15.17 -46.43 -17.31
CA SER A 31 -15.92 -47.18 -16.25
C SER A 31 -15.19 -47.52 -14.92
N SER A 32 -15.79 -47.64 -13.72
CA SER A 32 -17.17 -47.90 -13.26
C SER A 32 -17.32 -47.54 -11.76
N SER A 33 -18.58 -47.40 -11.34
CA SER A 33 -19.16 -47.46 -9.98
C SER A 33 -18.75 -48.73 -9.19
N SER A 34 -18.79 -48.87 -7.86
CA SER A 34 -19.84 -48.56 -6.87
C SER A 34 -19.42 -48.95 -5.42
N ALA A 35 -20.00 -48.22 -4.44
CA ALA A 35 -20.57 -48.61 -3.13
C ALA A 35 -19.73 -49.29 -2.00
N VAL A 36 -19.61 -48.68 -0.80
CA VAL A 36 -20.45 -48.71 0.46
C VAL A 36 -20.08 -49.83 1.46
N ARG A 37 -19.70 -49.41 2.69
CA ARG A 37 -20.11 -49.89 4.06
C ARG A 37 -18.95 -49.71 5.07
N GLU A 38 -19.06 -48.76 6.00
CA GLU A 38 -19.63 -48.83 7.37
C GLU A 38 -18.54 -49.01 8.44
N SER A 39 -18.50 -48.05 9.38
CA SER A 39 -17.72 -48.05 10.63
C SER A 39 -18.41 -48.93 11.70
N PRO A 40 -17.86 -49.16 12.92
CA PRO A 40 -17.77 -48.11 13.97
C PRO A 40 -16.68 -48.26 15.07
N ALA A 41 -16.54 -47.17 15.86
CA ALA A 41 -16.14 -47.07 17.28
C ALA A 41 -14.72 -47.55 17.68
N SER A 42 -13.93 -46.90 18.54
CA SER A 42 -14.24 -46.21 19.81
C SER A 42 -12.98 -45.48 20.34
N ARG A 43 -13.20 -44.39 21.10
CA ARG A 43 -12.26 -43.71 22.02
C ARG A 43 -12.26 -44.46 23.38
N PRO A 44 -11.29 -44.34 24.33
CA PRO A 44 -10.94 -43.05 24.96
C PRO A 44 -9.51 -42.85 25.55
N TRP A 45 -9.35 -41.62 26.04
CA TRP A 45 -8.26 -40.95 26.77
C TRP A 45 -8.01 -41.52 28.18
N ALA A 46 -6.76 -41.48 28.67
CA ALA A 46 -6.36 -40.98 30.01
C ALA A 46 -4.87 -41.23 30.31
N GLY A 47 -4.21 -40.32 31.03
CA GLY A 47 -2.97 -40.64 31.76
C GLY A 47 -1.97 -39.49 31.96
N CYS A 48 -2.23 -38.60 32.92
CA CYS A 48 -1.22 -37.71 33.52
C CYS A 48 -0.69 -38.33 34.82
N ARG A 49 0.64 -38.32 35.08
CA ARG A 49 1.32 -38.00 36.38
C ARG A 49 2.86 -38.25 36.35
N PRO A 50 3.66 -37.78 37.34
CA PRO A 50 4.74 -36.78 37.15
C PRO A 50 6.14 -37.33 37.50
N VAL A 51 7.20 -36.50 37.53
CA VAL A 51 8.34 -36.62 38.51
C VAL A 51 9.32 -35.43 38.45
N ASN A 52 9.95 -35.22 39.60
CA ASN A 52 10.73 -34.10 40.14
C ASN A 52 12.05 -33.69 39.45
N ARG A 53 12.44 -32.44 39.77
CA ARG A 53 13.79 -31.82 39.66
C ARG A 53 14.88 -32.59 40.44
N PRO A 54 16.16 -32.33 40.09
CA PRO A 54 17.00 -31.56 41.03
C PRO A 54 17.86 -30.46 40.39
N ARG A 55 18.37 -29.56 41.26
CA ARG A 55 19.27 -28.42 41.02
C ARG A 55 20.73 -28.90 40.90
N HIS A 56 21.59 -28.19 40.14
CA HIS A 56 22.88 -27.66 40.62
C HIS A 56 23.60 -26.74 39.60
N ALA A 57 24.07 -25.60 40.14
CA ALA A 57 25.23 -24.74 39.86
C ALA A 57 25.90 -24.67 38.46
N GLY A 58 26.23 -23.44 38.04
CA GLY A 58 27.39 -23.19 37.15
C GLY A 58 27.31 -21.92 36.29
N ARG A 59 28.09 -20.90 36.69
CA ARG A 59 28.45 -19.68 35.93
C ARG A 59 28.53 -19.84 34.40
N ARG A 60 28.08 -18.82 33.67
CA ARG A 60 28.92 -18.04 32.72
C ARG A 60 28.22 -16.76 32.26
N ARG A 61 28.99 -15.67 32.26
CA ARG A 61 28.63 -14.37 31.70
C ARG A 61 28.44 -14.52 30.19
N GLY A 62 27.35 -13.98 29.67
CA GLY A 62 27.06 -13.87 28.25
C GLY A 62 25.91 -12.90 28.08
N GLY A 63 26.22 -11.60 28.13
CA GLY A 63 25.25 -10.56 27.83
C GLY A 63 24.90 -10.63 26.35
N THR A 64 23.79 -11.27 26.02
CA THR A 64 23.12 -11.10 24.74
C THR A 64 22.46 -9.73 24.74
N LEU A 65 22.99 -8.83 23.92
CA LEU A 65 22.28 -7.63 23.48
C LEU A 65 20.92 -8.10 22.95
N ARG A 66 19.85 -7.78 23.70
CA ARG A 66 18.48 -7.97 23.23
C ARG A 66 18.31 -7.11 21.99
N ALA A 67 18.39 -7.74 20.82
CA ALA A 67 17.87 -7.16 19.59
C ALA A 67 16.41 -6.75 19.84
N SER A 68 16.16 -5.48 19.58
CA SER A 68 14.95 -4.73 19.90
C SER A 68 13.67 -5.40 19.39
N GLY A 69 12.79 -5.82 20.29
CA GLY A 69 11.38 -6.15 19.99
C GLY A 69 10.52 -4.95 19.55
N TRP A 70 11.14 -3.81 19.20
CA TRP A 70 10.51 -2.53 18.90
C TRP A 70 10.10 -2.41 17.42
N SER A 71 10.76 -3.14 16.51
CA SER A 71 10.44 -3.11 15.07
C SER A 71 9.11 -3.79 14.75
N ASP A 72 8.76 -4.86 15.46
CA ASP A 72 7.60 -5.71 15.13
C ASP A 72 6.24 -5.14 15.52
N GLU A 73 6.18 -4.17 16.43
CA GLU A 73 4.93 -3.48 16.78
C GLU A 73 4.57 -2.37 15.78
N ILE A 74 5.60 -1.68 15.24
CA ILE A 74 5.47 -0.70 14.16
C ILE A 74 5.07 -1.40 12.85
N ARG A 75 5.68 -2.56 12.57
CA ARG A 75 5.40 -3.44 11.41
C ARG A 75 3.92 -3.82 11.26
N ARG A 76 3.21 -4.07 12.37
CA ARG A 76 1.87 -4.72 12.36
C ARG A 76 0.66 -3.80 12.14
N ARG A 77 0.83 -2.47 12.02
CA ARG A 77 -0.30 -1.53 12.17
C ARG A 77 -0.46 -0.46 11.08
N HIS A 78 0.22 -0.57 9.94
CA HIS A 78 0.19 0.52 8.95
C HIS A 78 -0.78 0.30 7.78
N VAL A 79 -1.35 1.40 7.30
CA VAL A 79 -2.14 1.53 6.05
C VAL A 79 -1.19 2.19 5.05
N PRO A 80 -0.97 1.70 3.83
CA PRO A 80 -0.20 2.42 2.81
C PRO A 80 -0.70 3.84 2.68
N GLU A 81 0.24 4.77 2.81
CA GLU A 81 0.01 6.18 2.62
C GLU A 81 0.42 6.54 1.19
N LEU A 82 0.50 7.82 0.87
CA LEU A 82 0.74 8.24 -0.52
C LEU A 82 1.99 7.63 -1.17
N PRO A 83 3.18 7.67 -0.55
CA PRO A 83 4.41 7.23 -1.19
C PRO A 83 4.38 5.77 -1.59
N GLU A 84 3.83 4.89 -0.75
CA GLU A 84 3.74 3.46 -1.05
C GLU A 84 2.75 3.21 -2.20
N VAL A 85 1.62 3.92 -2.22
CA VAL A 85 0.63 3.80 -3.30
C VAL A 85 1.20 4.33 -4.62
N GLU A 86 2.02 5.37 -4.59
CA GLU A 86 2.71 5.89 -5.78
C GLU A 86 3.75 4.90 -6.33
N VAL A 87 4.49 4.23 -5.46
CA VAL A 87 5.43 3.17 -5.87
C VAL A 87 4.69 2.01 -6.54
N VAL A 88 3.54 1.60 -5.99
CA VAL A 88 2.66 0.62 -6.62
C VAL A 88 2.14 1.14 -7.97
N ARG A 89 1.68 2.39 -8.04
CA ARG A 89 1.21 3.01 -9.29
C ARG A 89 2.28 2.99 -10.39
N ARG A 90 3.53 3.35 -10.08
CA ARG A 90 4.67 3.29 -11.02
C ARG A 90 4.94 1.87 -11.50
N GLY A 91 4.83 0.88 -10.60
CA GLY A 91 4.97 -0.53 -10.96
C GLY A 91 3.84 -1.01 -11.90
N LEU A 92 2.59 -0.63 -11.62
CA LEU A 92 1.46 -0.93 -12.50
C LEU A 92 1.62 -0.26 -13.87
N GLU A 93 2.08 1.00 -13.90
CA GLU A 93 2.37 1.71 -15.13
C GLU A 93 3.38 0.98 -16.02
N ARG A 94 4.42 0.42 -15.41
CA ARG A 94 5.47 -0.31 -16.12
C ARG A 94 5.04 -1.68 -16.62
N TRP A 95 4.30 -2.43 -15.81
CA TRP A 95 4.11 -3.87 -16.02
C TRP A 95 2.69 -4.29 -16.43
N VAL A 96 1.71 -3.40 -16.28
CA VAL A 96 0.28 -3.70 -16.48
C VAL A 96 -0.33 -2.83 -17.58
N CYS A 97 0.07 -1.57 -17.69
CA CYS A 97 -0.54 -0.65 -18.65
C CYS A 97 -0.32 -1.07 -20.11
N GLY A 98 -1.34 -0.83 -20.93
CA GLY A 98 -1.38 -1.20 -22.34
C GLY A 98 -1.79 -2.65 -22.61
N ARG A 99 -1.83 -3.51 -21.59
CA ARG A 99 -2.16 -4.94 -21.72
C ARG A 99 -3.66 -5.16 -21.73
N THR A 100 -4.10 -6.21 -22.40
CA THR A 100 -5.50 -6.65 -22.46
C THR A 100 -5.75 -7.75 -21.45
N VAL A 101 -6.87 -7.65 -20.71
CA VAL A 101 -7.26 -8.67 -19.74
C VAL A 101 -7.81 -9.90 -20.46
N GLY A 102 -7.13 -11.03 -20.27
CA GLY A 102 -7.51 -12.34 -20.84
C GLY A 102 -8.37 -13.19 -19.90
N GLY A 103 -8.35 -12.91 -18.59
CA GLY A 103 -9.17 -13.64 -17.62
C GLY A 103 -9.11 -13.01 -16.23
N VAL A 104 -10.15 -13.20 -15.43
CA VAL A 104 -10.25 -12.65 -14.07
C VAL A 104 -10.86 -13.69 -13.14
N ASP A 105 -10.20 -13.97 -12.03
CA ASP A 105 -10.71 -14.85 -10.98
C ASP A 105 -10.82 -14.08 -9.67
N VAL A 106 -12.03 -14.00 -9.13
CA VAL A 106 -12.29 -13.42 -7.80
C VAL A 106 -12.36 -14.57 -6.80
N LEU A 107 -11.24 -14.82 -6.11
CA LEU A 107 -11.09 -15.94 -5.17
C LEU A 107 -11.68 -15.65 -3.80
N HIS A 108 -11.93 -14.38 -3.47
CA HIS A 108 -12.53 -14.00 -2.19
C HIS A 108 -13.52 -12.83 -2.36
N PRO A 109 -14.81 -12.99 -2.01
CA PRO A 109 -15.85 -11.99 -2.31
C PRO A 109 -15.60 -10.64 -1.63
N ARG A 110 -14.99 -10.64 -0.43
CA ARG A 110 -14.64 -9.39 0.26
C ARG A 110 -13.64 -8.49 -0.49
N ALA A 111 -12.87 -9.03 -1.43
CA ALA A 111 -11.92 -8.24 -2.21
C ALA A 111 -12.60 -7.36 -3.27
N VAL A 112 -13.84 -7.68 -3.65
CA VAL A 112 -14.66 -6.88 -4.57
C VAL A 112 -15.95 -6.38 -3.92
N ARG A 113 -16.03 -6.35 -2.58
CA ARG A 113 -17.27 -5.97 -1.85
C ARG A 113 -17.79 -4.57 -2.16
N ARG A 114 -16.96 -3.70 -2.73
CA ARG A 114 -17.34 -2.33 -3.14
C ARG A 114 -17.87 -2.29 -4.58
N HIS A 115 -17.76 -3.40 -5.31
CA HIS A 115 -18.35 -3.60 -6.62
C HIS A 115 -19.72 -4.25 -6.46
N LEU A 116 -20.79 -3.46 -6.66
CA LEU A 116 -22.16 -3.89 -6.34
C LEU A 116 -22.62 -5.12 -7.15
N GLY A 117 -22.12 -5.29 -8.38
CA GLY A 117 -22.41 -6.46 -9.23
C GLY A 117 -21.76 -7.77 -8.77
N GLY A 118 -20.89 -7.75 -7.75
CA GLY A 118 -20.19 -8.93 -7.25
C GLY A 118 -19.07 -9.44 -8.17
N GLY A 119 -18.44 -10.56 -7.78
CA GLY A 119 -17.22 -11.04 -8.45
C GLY A 119 -17.42 -11.49 -9.90
N GLY A 120 -18.58 -12.09 -10.21
CA GLY A 120 -18.90 -12.51 -11.58
C GLY A 120 -19.04 -11.33 -12.55
N ASP A 121 -19.78 -10.30 -12.15
CA ASP A 121 -19.91 -9.06 -12.95
C ASP A 121 -18.57 -8.34 -13.09
N PHE A 122 -17.80 -8.24 -12.01
CA PHE A 122 -16.46 -7.65 -12.05
C PHE A 122 -15.57 -8.35 -13.09
N ALA A 123 -15.54 -9.69 -13.08
CA ALA A 123 -14.77 -10.47 -14.04
C ALA A 123 -15.27 -10.30 -15.48
N ALA A 124 -16.59 -10.38 -15.69
CA ALA A 124 -17.20 -10.26 -17.01
C ALA A 124 -16.96 -8.89 -17.66
N ARG A 125 -17.11 -7.81 -16.89
CA ARG A 125 -16.91 -6.43 -17.40
C ARG A 125 -15.45 -6.11 -17.73
N LEU A 126 -14.51 -6.76 -17.03
CA LEU A 126 -13.08 -6.53 -17.21
C LEU A 126 -12.48 -7.40 -18.32
N LEU A 127 -13.09 -8.55 -18.62
CA LEU A 127 -12.62 -9.45 -19.69
C LEU A 127 -12.54 -8.73 -21.05
N GLY A 128 -11.42 -8.90 -21.74
CA GLY A 128 -11.18 -8.31 -23.05
C GLY A 128 -10.85 -6.81 -23.04
N ARG A 129 -10.92 -6.14 -21.88
CA ARG A 129 -10.60 -4.70 -21.77
C ARG A 129 -9.10 -4.47 -21.79
N ARG A 130 -8.67 -3.43 -22.49
CA ARG A 130 -7.29 -2.93 -22.41
C ARG A 130 -7.14 -1.94 -21.27
N ILE A 131 -6.08 -2.10 -20.50
CA ILE A 131 -5.76 -1.26 -19.35
C ILE A 131 -4.98 -0.02 -19.81
N GLY A 132 -5.49 1.17 -19.45
CA GLY A 132 -4.84 2.46 -19.66
C GLY A 132 -3.78 2.76 -18.60
N THR A 133 -3.23 3.98 -18.64
CA THR A 133 -2.15 4.40 -17.74
C THR A 133 -2.60 4.48 -16.28
N ALA A 134 -1.85 3.86 -15.37
CA ALA A 134 -2.18 3.85 -13.94
C ALA A 134 -2.13 5.25 -13.32
N ARG A 135 -3.18 5.58 -12.56
CA ARG A 135 -3.38 6.88 -11.90
C ARG A 135 -3.54 6.70 -10.39
N ARG A 136 -3.45 7.81 -9.63
CA ARG A 136 -3.55 7.83 -8.17
C ARG A 136 -4.18 9.13 -7.67
N ARG A 137 -4.91 9.04 -6.57
CA ARG A 137 -5.45 10.18 -5.80
C ARG A 137 -5.40 9.81 -4.33
N GLY A 138 -4.51 10.47 -3.59
CA GLY A 138 -4.24 10.11 -2.20
C GLY A 138 -3.83 8.64 -2.06
N LYS A 139 -4.64 7.86 -1.33
CA LYS A 139 -4.42 6.44 -1.03
C LYS A 139 -5.18 5.47 -1.95
N TYR A 140 -5.83 6.01 -2.98
CA TYR A 140 -6.48 5.25 -4.03
C TYR A 140 -5.62 5.27 -5.29
N LEU A 141 -5.62 4.16 -6.01
CA LEU A 141 -5.09 4.06 -7.37
C LEU A 141 -6.19 3.57 -8.30
N TRP A 142 -6.10 3.88 -9.58
CA TRP A 142 -7.00 3.30 -10.57
C TRP A 142 -6.32 3.03 -11.90
N LEU A 143 -6.91 2.09 -12.63
CA LEU A 143 -6.53 1.67 -13.96
C LEU A 143 -7.69 2.02 -14.91
N PRO A 144 -7.59 3.11 -15.69
CA PRO A 144 -8.57 3.43 -16.73
C PRO A 144 -8.73 2.27 -17.70
N LEU A 145 -9.92 2.09 -18.25
CA LEU A 145 -10.19 1.10 -19.30
C LEU A 145 -10.35 1.80 -20.66
N ASP A 146 -10.22 1.02 -21.73
CA ASP A 146 -10.27 1.48 -23.12
C ASP A 146 -11.66 1.95 -23.59
N ASP A 147 -12.72 1.70 -22.82
CA ASP A 147 -14.05 2.22 -23.09
C ASP A 147 -14.18 3.75 -22.86
N GLY A 148 -13.15 4.38 -22.29
CA GLY A 148 -13.09 5.82 -22.08
C GLY A 148 -14.05 6.34 -21.00
N GLY A 149 -14.75 5.45 -20.30
CA GLY A 149 -15.80 5.82 -19.34
C GLY A 149 -15.75 5.05 -18.03
N SER A 150 -14.86 4.06 -17.89
CA SER A 150 -14.72 3.29 -16.66
C SER A 150 -13.27 3.02 -16.26
N ALA A 151 -13.10 2.65 -14.99
CA ALA A 151 -11.80 2.31 -14.42
C ALA A 151 -11.92 1.25 -13.32
N VAL A 152 -10.87 0.43 -13.18
CA VAL A 152 -10.68 -0.40 -11.98
C VAL A 152 -10.08 0.47 -10.89
N LEU A 153 -10.87 0.78 -9.86
CA LEU A 153 -10.44 1.47 -8.65
C LEU A 153 -9.89 0.46 -7.64
N GLY A 154 -8.73 0.78 -7.05
CA GLY A 154 -8.08 -0.03 -6.03
C GLY A 154 -7.79 0.77 -4.76
N HIS A 155 -7.98 0.12 -3.60
CA HIS A 155 -7.53 0.61 -2.31
C HIS A 155 -6.82 -0.52 -1.55
N LEU A 156 -5.56 -0.29 -1.15
CA LEU A 156 -4.72 -1.36 -0.58
C LEU A 156 -5.05 -1.70 0.89
N GLY A 157 -5.81 -0.86 1.60
CA GLY A 157 -6.19 -1.17 2.97
C GLY A 157 -4.96 -1.17 3.90
N MET A 158 -4.75 -2.21 4.70
CA MET A 158 -3.57 -2.31 5.60
C MET A 158 -2.58 -3.42 5.22
N SER A 159 -2.96 -4.30 4.30
CA SER A 159 -2.12 -5.43 3.90
C SER A 159 -2.33 -5.83 2.44
N GLY A 160 -3.04 -5.00 1.68
CA GLY A 160 -3.27 -5.23 0.26
C GLY A 160 -2.00 -4.95 -0.53
N GLN A 161 -1.67 -5.85 -1.44
CA GLN A 161 -0.57 -5.76 -2.39
C GLN A 161 -1.10 -6.01 -3.80
N LEU A 162 -0.47 -5.37 -4.77
CA LEU A 162 -0.67 -5.66 -6.19
C LEU A 162 0.66 -6.16 -6.75
N LEU A 163 0.70 -7.43 -7.12
CA LEU A 163 1.92 -8.12 -7.55
C LEU A 163 1.76 -8.60 -8.99
N VAL A 164 2.77 -8.39 -9.83
CA VAL A 164 2.87 -9.04 -11.13
C VAL A 164 3.74 -10.27 -10.96
N GLN A 165 3.16 -11.43 -11.20
CA GLN A 165 3.81 -12.74 -11.02
C GLN A 165 3.72 -13.57 -12.30
N PRO A 166 4.68 -14.48 -12.55
CA PRO A 166 4.50 -15.53 -13.55
C PRO A 166 3.24 -16.35 -13.27
N GLU A 167 2.51 -16.76 -14.30
CA GLU A 167 1.29 -17.58 -14.14
C GLU A 167 1.57 -18.93 -13.47
N ALA A 168 2.76 -19.47 -13.70
CA ALA A 168 3.22 -20.73 -13.09
C ALA A 168 3.71 -20.56 -11.64
N ALA A 169 3.81 -19.33 -11.11
CA ALA A 169 4.24 -19.10 -9.74
C ALA A 169 3.18 -19.62 -8.76
N VAL A 170 3.63 -20.20 -7.65
CA VAL A 170 2.75 -20.69 -6.58
C VAL A 170 1.90 -19.54 -6.05
N ASP A 171 0.63 -19.83 -5.78
CA ASP A 171 -0.33 -18.86 -5.24
C ASP A 171 0.08 -18.39 -3.85
N GLU A 172 0.02 -17.08 -3.63
CA GLU A 172 0.13 -16.52 -2.29
C GLU A 172 -1.04 -16.99 -1.43
N ARG A 173 -0.79 -17.36 -0.17
CA ARG A 173 -1.81 -17.81 0.80
C ARG A 173 -3.03 -16.89 0.88
N HIS A 174 -2.84 -15.61 0.60
CA HIS A 174 -3.86 -14.58 0.70
C HIS A 174 -4.20 -13.94 -0.66
N LEU A 175 -3.97 -14.66 -1.77
CA LEU A 175 -4.43 -14.27 -3.10
C LEU A 175 -5.96 -14.13 -3.11
N ARG A 176 -6.45 -12.96 -3.52
CA ARG A 176 -7.89 -12.62 -3.49
C ARG A 176 -8.48 -12.36 -4.85
N VAL A 177 -7.73 -11.74 -5.75
CA VAL A 177 -8.11 -11.52 -7.14
C VAL A 177 -6.92 -11.82 -8.04
N ARG A 178 -7.15 -12.51 -9.15
CA ARG A 178 -6.18 -12.79 -10.20
C ARG A 178 -6.67 -12.17 -11.49
N ILE A 179 -5.81 -11.46 -12.21
CA ILE A 179 -6.08 -10.87 -13.51
C ILE A 179 -4.99 -11.36 -14.47
N ARG A 180 -5.36 -12.24 -15.39
CA ARG A 180 -4.48 -12.79 -16.43
C ARG A 180 -4.51 -11.90 -17.67
N PHE A 181 -3.38 -11.78 -18.35
CA PHE A 181 -3.25 -10.93 -19.55
C PHE A 181 -3.23 -11.78 -20.83
N GLY A 182 -3.77 -11.23 -21.92
CA GLY A 182 -3.90 -11.92 -23.21
C GLY A 182 -2.70 -11.79 -24.16
N ASP A 183 -1.52 -11.37 -23.67
CA ASP A 183 -0.36 -11.03 -24.51
C ASP A 183 0.72 -12.11 -24.58
N GLY A 184 0.49 -13.28 -23.97
CA GLY A 184 1.41 -14.43 -24.03
C GLY A 184 2.71 -14.26 -23.25
N LEU A 185 2.88 -13.18 -22.46
CA LEU A 185 4.05 -12.97 -21.61
C LEU A 185 4.09 -13.95 -20.41
N GLY A 186 3.01 -14.68 -20.15
CA GLY A 186 2.93 -15.69 -19.08
C GLY A 186 3.00 -15.09 -17.68
N THR A 187 2.51 -13.86 -17.51
CA THR A 187 2.44 -13.16 -16.23
C THR A 187 1.02 -12.68 -15.96
N GLU A 188 0.68 -12.50 -14.70
CA GLU A 188 -0.63 -12.05 -14.23
C GLU A 188 -0.49 -11.02 -13.11
N LEU A 189 -1.52 -10.20 -12.92
CA LEU A 189 -1.65 -9.28 -11.80
C LEU A 189 -2.46 -9.95 -10.68
N ARG A 190 -1.90 -9.97 -9.49
CA ARG A 190 -2.46 -10.57 -8.28
C ARG A 190 -2.75 -9.50 -7.25
N PHE A 191 -3.97 -9.51 -6.70
CA PHE A 191 -4.31 -8.76 -5.49
C PHE A 191 -4.26 -9.68 -4.28
N VAL A 192 -3.29 -9.47 -3.41
CA VAL A 192 -3.05 -10.25 -2.19
C VAL A 192 -3.43 -9.39 -1.00
N ASP A 193 -4.28 -9.88 -0.10
CA ASP A 193 -4.65 -9.12 1.11
C ASP A 193 -4.94 -10.05 2.29
N GLN A 194 -4.05 -10.05 3.28
CA GLN A 194 -4.20 -10.86 4.49
C GLN A 194 -5.44 -10.45 5.31
N ARG A 195 -5.68 -9.15 5.48
CA ARG A 195 -6.71 -8.62 6.37
C ARG A 195 -8.05 -8.38 5.68
N THR A 196 -8.10 -8.44 4.35
CA THR A 196 -9.31 -8.25 3.52
C THR A 196 -10.02 -6.93 3.80
N PHE A 197 -9.21 -5.87 3.90
CA PHE A 197 -9.66 -4.48 4.06
C PHE A 197 -9.49 -3.66 2.79
N GLY A 198 -8.49 -4.02 1.98
CA GLY A 198 -8.36 -3.52 0.63
C GLY A 198 -9.40 -4.13 -0.30
N GLY A 199 -9.36 -3.72 -1.56
CA GLY A 199 -10.22 -4.28 -2.59
C GLY A 199 -10.14 -3.54 -3.91
N LEU A 200 -10.74 -4.16 -4.92
CA LEU A 200 -10.89 -3.66 -6.28
C LEU A 200 -12.38 -3.49 -6.60
N SER A 201 -12.73 -2.48 -7.39
CA SER A 201 -14.09 -2.27 -7.90
C SER A 201 -14.05 -1.55 -9.24
N LEU A 202 -15.07 -1.73 -10.07
CA LEU A 202 -15.24 -0.95 -11.29
C LEU A 202 -16.12 0.27 -11.00
N HIS A 203 -15.73 1.40 -11.56
CA HIS A 203 -16.41 2.67 -11.39
C HIS A 203 -16.43 3.43 -12.71
N ASP A 204 -17.50 4.18 -12.91
CA ASP A 204 -17.57 5.14 -14.01
C ASP A 204 -16.63 6.33 -13.70
N THR A 205 -16.09 6.93 -14.74
CA THR A 205 -15.19 8.08 -14.62
C THR A 205 -15.91 9.39 -14.88
N THR A 206 -15.52 10.43 -14.16
CA THR A 206 -15.90 11.81 -14.49
C THR A 206 -15.29 12.22 -15.82
N ARG A 207 -15.68 13.40 -16.33
CA ARG A 207 -15.12 13.99 -17.55
C ARG A 207 -13.58 14.07 -17.55
N ASP A 208 -12.98 14.25 -16.37
CA ASP A 208 -11.54 14.37 -16.17
C ASP A 208 -10.85 13.01 -15.93
N GLY A 209 -11.59 11.90 -16.08
CA GLY A 209 -11.06 10.54 -15.93
C GLY A 209 -10.89 10.07 -14.49
N LEU A 210 -11.47 10.77 -13.51
CA LEU A 210 -11.44 10.41 -12.09
C LEU A 210 -12.63 9.48 -11.77
N PRO A 211 -12.44 8.33 -11.11
CA PRO A 211 -13.55 7.49 -10.69
C PRO A 211 -14.53 8.23 -9.77
N ASP A 212 -15.82 8.09 -10.05
CA ASP A 212 -16.91 8.78 -9.34
C ASP A 212 -16.85 8.61 -7.81
N ALA A 213 -16.54 7.41 -7.34
CA ALA A 213 -16.46 7.04 -5.93
C ALA A 213 -15.36 7.78 -5.16
N ILE A 214 -14.40 8.41 -5.84
CA ILE A 214 -13.34 9.20 -5.22
C ILE A 214 -13.33 10.66 -5.68
N ALA A 215 -14.38 11.13 -6.36
CA ALA A 215 -14.49 12.52 -6.79
C ALA A 215 -14.43 13.53 -5.63
N HIS A 216 -14.86 13.12 -4.44
CA HIS A 216 -14.83 13.92 -3.22
C HIS A 216 -13.44 13.94 -2.52
N ILE A 217 -12.47 13.16 -3.00
CA ILE A 217 -11.13 13.08 -2.41
C ILE A 217 -10.27 14.22 -2.96
N ALA A 218 -9.76 15.05 -2.07
CA ALA A 218 -8.91 16.19 -2.41
C ALA A 218 -7.61 15.73 -3.10
N ARG A 219 -6.97 16.62 -3.85
CA ARG A 219 -5.61 16.40 -4.33
C ARG A 219 -4.64 16.24 -3.16
N ASP A 220 -3.53 15.58 -3.42
CA ASP A 220 -2.45 15.47 -2.45
C ASP A 220 -1.36 16.51 -2.72
N PRO A 221 -0.51 16.84 -1.72
CA PRO A 221 0.47 17.92 -1.86
C PRO A 221 1.54 17.70 -2.94
N LEU A 222 1.70 16.49 -3.47
CA LEU A 222 2.67 16.17 -4.54
C LEU A 222 2.04 16.26 -5.94
N ASP A 223 0.72 16.43 -6.03
CA ASP A 223 0.03 16.70 -7.29
C ASP A 223 0.42 18.12 -7.80
N PRO A 224 0.93 18.26 -9.04
CA PRO A 224 1.29 19.57 -9.61
C PRO A 224 0.12 20.56 -9.68
N GLU A 225 -1.12 20.05 -9.69
CA GLU A 225 -2.34 20.87 -9.71
C GLU A 225 -2.88 21.14 -8.29
N PHE A 226 -2.12 20.84 -7.24
CA PHE A 226 -2.51 21.16 -5.86
C PHE A 226 -2.42 22.66 -5.58
N ASP A 227 -3.52 23.25 -5.09
CA ASP A 227 -3.59 24.67 -4.76
C ASP A 227 -3.35 24.93 -3.26
N ASP A 228 -2.15 25.42 -2.93
CA ASP A 228 -1.73 25.76 -1.57
C ASP A 228 -2.60 26.87 -0.94
N ALA A 229 -3.07 27.83 -1.73
CA ALA A 229 -3.88 28.94 -1.24
C ALA A 229 -5.31 28.48 -0.92
N ALA A 230 -5.89 27.64 -1.78
CA ALA A 230 -7.17 26.99 -1.52
C ALA A 230 -7.09 26.07 -0.29
N PHE A 231 -6.00 25.29 -0.16
CA PHE A 231 -5.77 24.47 1.02
C PHE A 231 -5.73 25.32 2.29
N HIS A 232 -4.95 26.40 2.33
CA HIS A 232 -4.89 27.28 3.51
C HIS A 232 -6.27 27.82 3.90
N THR A 233 -7.04 28.28 2.90
CA THR A 233 -8.38 28.81 3.11
C THR A 233 -9.31 27.74 3.68
N ALA A 234 -9.36 26.55 3.07
CA ALA A 234 -10.16 25.43 3.55
C ALA A 234 -9.73 24.93 4.93
N LEU A 235 -8.42 24.89 5.20
CA LEU A 235 -7.85 24.46 6.48
C LEU A 235 -8.34 25.34 7.63
N ARG A 236 -8.36 26.68 7.44
CA ARG A 236 -8.86 27.61 8.46
C ARG A 236 -10.36 27.47 8.73
N LEU A 237 -11.13 27.07 7.73
CA LEU A 237 -12.59 26.87 7.85
C LEU A 237 -12.96 25.58 8.61
N ARG A 238 -12.08 24.57 8.65
CA ARG A 238 -12.36 23.29 9.34
C ARG A 238 -12.58 23.40 10.85
N ARG A 239 -12.18 24.52 11.50
CA ARG A 239 -12.35 24.78 12.95
C ARG A 239 -12.01 23.55 13.82
N THR A 240 -10.87 22.93 13.54
CA THR A 240 -10.41 21.71 14.20
C THR A 240 -8.92 21.77 14.57
N THR A 241 -8.31 20.66 14.98
CA THR A 241 -6.87 20.56 15.26
C THR A 241 -6.07 20.14 14.04
N ILE A 242 -4.82 20.59 13.95
CA ILE A 242 -4.02 20.49 12.73
C ILE A 242 -3.80 19.05 12.27
N LYS A 243 -3.52 18.10 13.18
CA LYS A 243 -3.38 16.70 12.79
C LYS A 243 -4.69 16.10 12.31
N ARG A 244 -5.82 16.46 12.93
CA ARG A 244 -7.13 15.98 12.47
C ARG A 244 -7.42 16.47 11.05
N ALA A 245 -7.12 17.74 10.77
CA ALA A 245 -7.28 18.31 9.43
C ALA A 245 -6.35 17.64 8.40
N LEU A 246 -5.09 17.37 8.74
CA LEU A 246 -4.17 16.66 7.83
C LEU A 246 -4.59 15.22 7.51
N LEU A 247 -5.38 14.57 8.37
CA LEU A 247 -5.90 13.22 8.13
C LEU A 247 -7.23 13.22 7.35
N ASP A 248 -7.86 14.39 7.18
CA ASP A 248 -9.09 14.54 6.40
C ASP A 248 -8.78 14.50 4.90
N GLN A 249 -9.09 13.36 4.26
CA GLN A 249 -8.81 13.14 2.84
C GLN A 249 -9.65 14.01 1.90
N SER A 250 -10.69 14.70 2.41
CA SER A 250 -11.44 15.72 1.66
C SER A 250 -10.81 17.11 1.73
N LEU A 251 -9.83 17.32 2.61
CA LEU A 251 -9.05 18.55 2.70
C LEU A 251 -7.69 18.40 2.00
N VAL A 252 -6.97 17.32 2.32
CA VAL A 252 -5.68 16.97 1.74
C VAL A 252 -5.55 15.46 1.76
N SER A 253 -5.40 14.84 0.59
CA SER A 253 -5.31 13.38 0.53
C SER A 253 -3.87 12.90 0.64
N GLY A 254 -3.71 11.60 0.87
CA GLY A 254 -2.41 10.94 0.83
C GLY A 254 -1.60 11.05 2.12
N VAL A 255 -1.75 12.15 2.86
CA VAL A 255 -1.19 12.29 4.22
C VAL A 255 -1.93 11.35 5.16
N GLY A 256 -1.21 10.45 5.83
CA GLY A 256 -1.74 9.65 6.91
C GLY A 256 -1.02 9.89 8.24
N ASN A 257 -1.08 8.91 9.11
CA ASN A 257 -0.65 9.07 10.50
C ASN A 257 0.85 9.26 10.63
N ILE A 258 1.64 8.61 9.76
CA ILE A 258 3.11 8.71 9.79
C ILE A 258 3.53 10.07 9.27
N TYR A 259 3.13 10.40 8.04
CA TYR A 259 3.56 11.64 7.42
C TYR A 259 2.99 12.88 8.13
N ALA A 260 1.82 12.78 8.77
CA ALA A 260 1.33 13.84 9.63
C ALA A 260 2.23 14.06 10.86
N ASP A 261 2.60 13.01 11.60
CA ASP A 261 3.44 13.15 12.80
C ASP A 261 4.83 13.68 12.44
N GLU A 262 5.43 13.17 11.37
CA GLU A 262 6.74 13.62 10.89
C GLU A 262 6.72 15.08 10.39
N ALA A 263 5.73 15.46 9.58
CA ALA A 263 5.58 16.83 9.09
C ALA A 263 5.33 17.83 10.23
N LEU A 264 4.49 17.46 11.19
CA LEU A 264 4.20 18.29 12.37
C LEU A 264 5.42 18.45 13.27
N TRP A 265 6.22 17.39 13.44
CA TRP A 265 7.48 17.49 14.15
C TRP A 265 8.45 18.41 13.43
N ARG A 266 8.57 18.29 12.10
CA ARG A 266 9.44 19.17 11.31
C ARG A 266 9.05 20.64 11.47
N ALA A 267 7.76 20.93 11.38
CA ALA A 267 7.17 22.26 11.56
C ALA A 267 7.16 22.76 13.03
N GLY A 268 7.55 21.93 14.00
CA GLY A 268 7.47 22.30 15.43
C GLY A 268 6.03 22.52 15.93
N LEU A 269 5.04 21.94 15.26
CA LEU A 269 3.63 22.09 15.59
C LEU A 269 3.13 20.90 16.38
N HIS A 270 2.51 21.15 17.53
CA HIS A 270 1.81 20.10 18.25
C HIS A 270 0.56 19.67 17.49
N TYR A 271 0.26 18.37 17.50
CA TYR A 271 -0.85 17.79 16.71
C TYR A 271 -2.23 18.37 17.04
N ASP A 272 -2.40 18.85 18.28
CA ASP A 272 -3.62 19.52 18.77
C ASP A 272 -3.68 21.02 18.48
N ARG A 273 -2.71 21.61 17.76
CA ARG A 273 -2.74 23.05 17.45
C ARG A 273 -4.02 23.39 16.67
N PRO A 274 -4.81 24.39 17.09
CA PRO A 274 -6.00 24.82 16.36
C PRO A 274 -5.65 25.34 14.96
N THR A 275 -6.42 24.91 13.97
CA THR A 275 -6.33 25.34 12.56
C THR A 275 -6.63 26.82 12.37
N ALA A 276 -7.56 27.38 13.16
CA ALA A 276 -8.00 28.78 13.05
C ALA A 276 -6.86 29.80 13.22
N GLY A 277 -5.86 29.48 14.04
CA GLY A 277 -4.71 30.33 14.35
C GLY A 277 -3.47 30.04 13.50
N LEU A 278 -3.59 29.26 12.43
CA LEU A 278 -2.48 28.99 11.52
C LEU A 278 -2.40 30.11 10.47
N THR A 279 -1.24 30.76 10.38
CA THR A 279 -0.97 31.80 9.37
C THR A 279 -0.75 31.16 8.00
N ARG A 280 -0.88 31.95 6.93
CA ARG A 280 -0.59 31.49 5.57
C ARG A 280 0.84 30.94 5.44
N ALA A 281 1.81 31.66 6.01
CA ALA A 281 3.21 31.22 6.07
C ALA A 281 3.36 29.89 6.83
N GLY A 282 2.72 29.74 8.00
CA GLY A 282 2.80 28.50 8.78
C GLY A 282 2.10 27.31 8.10
N SER A 283 1.01 27.55 7.35
CA SER A 283 0.40 26.50 6.51
C SER A 283 1.31 26.09 5.35
N ALA A 284 1.95 27.05 4.69
CA ALA A 284 2.88 26.78 3.59
C ALA A 284 4.13 26.02 4.08
N GLU A 285 4.70 26.40 5.23
CA GLU A 285 5.83 25.69 5.85
C GLU A 285 5.47 24.25 6.21
N LEU A 286 4.30 24.03 6.82
CA LEU A 286 3.81 22.69 7.14
C LEU A 286 3.61 21.84 5.87
N LEU A 287 3.02 22.41 4.82
CA LEU A 287 2.87 21.72 3.53
C LEU A 287 4.24 21.39 2.91
N GLY A 288 5.19 22.33 2.96
CA GLY A 288 6.57 22.11 2.53
C GLY A 288 7.18 20.90 3.22
N HIS A 289 7.10 20.85 4.56
CA HIS A 289 7.58 19.69 5.31
C HIS A 289 6.83 18.39 5.02
N ALA A 290 5.52 18.45 4.77
CA ALA A 290 4.77 17.26 4.34
C ALA A 290 5.28 16.75 2.98
N ARG A 291 5.53 17.64 2.02
CA ARG A 291 6.12 17.31 0.72
C ARG A 291 7.52 16.72 0.88
N ASP A 292 8.37 17.33 1.70
CA ASP A 292 9.73 16.84 1.95
C ASP A 292 9.72 15.41 2.48
N VAL A 293 8.92 15.14 3.53
CA VAL A 293 8.86 13.80 4.13
C VAL A 293 8.32 12.78 3.11
N MET A 294 7.29 13.13 2.33
CA MET A 294 6.74 12.22 1.31
C MET A 294 7.70 11.98 0.15
N ASN A 295 8.44 13.00 -0.31
CA ASN A 295 9.44 12.86 -1.36
C ASN A 295 10.66 12.05 -0.89
N GLU A 296 11.10 12.26 0.36
CA GLU A 296 12.13 11.42 0.96
C GLU A 296 11.69 9.96 1.06
N ALA A 297 10.43 9.72 1.42
CA ALA A 297 9.81 8.39 1.38
C ALA A 297 9.85 7.79 -0.02
N LEU A 298 9.38 8.52 -1.03
CA LEU A 298 9.41 8.09 -2.43
C LEU A 298 10.82 7.78 -2.94
N ALA A 299 11.80 8.62 -2.62
CA ALA A 299 13.18 8.45 -3.04
C ALA A 299 13.82 7.16 -2.51
N ALA A 300 13.35 6.68 -1.36
CA ALA A 300 13.78 5.42 -0.76
C ALA A 300 12.81 4.25 -1.03
N GLY A 301 11.89 4.40 -2.00
CA GLY A 301 11.00 3.33 -2.45
C GLY A 301 9.68 3.22 -1.68
N GLY A 302 9.28 4.29 -0.98
CA GLY A 302 8.14 4.30 -0.05
C GLY A 302 8.49 3.58 1.25
N THR A 303 7.67 3.72 2.28
CA THR A 303 7.90 3.06 3.56
C THR A 303 7.53 1.57 3.52
N SER A 304 8.45 0.68 3.16
CA SER A 304 8.25 -0.76 3.43
C SER A 304 8.49 -1.03 4.91
N PHE A 305 7.48 -0.74 5.73
CA PHE A 305 7.48 -1.14 7.14
C PHE A 305 7.34 -2.64 7.33
N ASP A 306 7.21 -3.45 6.28
CA ASP A 306 7.00 -4.89 6.37
C ASP A 306 7.58 -5.60 5.13
N SER A 307 7.99 -6.87 5.31
CA SER A 307 8.05 -7.88 4.25
C SER A 307 6.75 -8.02 3.45
N LEU A 308 5.63 -7.51 3.97
CA LEU A 308 4.33 -7.42 3.31
C LEU A 308 4.15 -6.21 2.39
N TYR A 309 5.11 -5.30 2.25
CA TYR A 309 5.01 -4.22 1.26
C TYR A 309 6.21 -4.26 0.33
N VAL A 310 6.03 -5.07 -0.70
CA VAL A 310 6.93 -5.19 -1.83
C VAL A 310 6.37 -4.40 -3.01
N ASN A 311 7.27 -3.88 -3.83
CA ASN A 311 6.99 -3.29 -5.12
C ASN A 311 6.20 -4.30 -5.99
N VAL A 312 5.61 -3.82 -7.08
CA VAL A 312 4.78 -4.67 -7.96
C VAL A 312 5.54 -5.88 -8.51
N ASN A 313 6.87 -5.85 -8.57
CA ASN A 313 7.73 -6.96 -8.95
C ASN A 313 8.14 -7.90 -7.79
N GLY A 314 7.67 -7.67 -6.56
CA GLY A 314 7.99 -8.49 -5.39
C GLY A 314 9.23 -8.05 -4.60
N GLU A 315 9.88 -6.94 -4.96
CA GLU A 315 11.07 -6.43 -4.24
C GLU A 315 10.67 -5.48 -3.10
N SER A 316 11.24 -5.64 -1.90
CA SER A 316 11.00 -4.69 -0.80
C SER A 316 11.76 -3.38 -1.01
N GLY A 317 11.07 -2.24 -0.97
CA GLY A 317 11.71 -0.93 -0.87
C GLY A 317 12.28 -0.72 0.53
N TYR A 318 13.60 -0.75 0.72
CA TYR A 318 14.19 -0.55 2.04
C TYR A 318 14.07 0.91 2.49
N PHE A 319 12.91 1.30 3.02
CA PHE A 319 12.82 2.47 3.88
C PHE A 319 13.15 2.08 5.31
N SER A 320 14.43 1.80 5.53
CA SER A 320 15.02 1.85 6.86
C SER A 320 15.61 3.24 7.13
N ARG A 321 14.96 4.32 6.65
CA ARG A 321 15.31 5.67 7.09
C ARG A 321 14.65 5.89 8.45
N GLU A 322 15.46 6.29 9.43
CA GLU A 322 14.98 6.57 10.79
C GLU A 322 13.92 7.68 10.74
N LEU A 323 12.66 7.30 10.99
CA LEU A 323 11.60 8.24 11.32
C LEU A 323 12.06 9.14 12.49
N SER A 324 11.64 10.40 12.51
CA SER A 324 12.10 11.33 13.55
C SER A 324 11.29 11.19 14.84
N VAL A 325 10.00 10.86 14.73
CA VAL A 325 9.10 10.74 15.89
C VAL A 325 8.20 9.52 15.83
N TYR A 326 7.72 9.13 14.65
CA TYR A 326 6.71 8.09 14.55
C TYR A 326 7.26 6.74 15.01
N GLY A 327 6.53 6.07 15.91
CA GLY A 327 6.96 4.79 16.48
C GLY A 327 8.12 4.90 17.48
N ARG A 328 8.67 6.10 17.73
CA ARG A 328 9.85 6.32 18.57
C ARG A 328 9.53 6.73 20.00
N SER A 329 8.39 6.28 20.56
CA SER A 329 8.02 6.57 21.95
C SER A 329 9.15 6.25 22.92
N GLU A 330 9.36 7.11 23.91
CA GLU A 330 10.45 7.03 24.91
C GLU A 330 11.88 7.17 24.37
N GLN A 331 12.09 7.25 23.07
CA GLN A 331 13.41 7.51 22.48
C GLN A 331 13.74 9.02 22.51
N PRO A 332 15.03 9.39 22.55
CA PRO A 332 15.43 10.79 22.52
C PRO A 332 15.08 11.45 21.18
N CYS A 333 14.52 12.65 21.23
CA CYS A 333 14.28 13.48 20.04
C CYS A 333 15.60 13.87 19.37
N ASN A 334 15.69 13.68 18.04
CA ASN A 334 16.87 14.00 17.25
C ASN A 334 17.26 15.50 17.23
N ARG A 335 16.35 16.40 17.65
CA ARG A 335 16.63 17.85 17.76
C ARG A 335 17.11 18.28 19.13
N CYS A 336 16.55 17.70 20.20
CA CYS A 336 16.67 18.28 21.55
C CYS A 336 16.90 17.26 22.68
N GLY A 337 17.02 15.97 22.37
CA GLY A 337 17.24 14.88 23.33
C GLY A 337 16.04 14.52 24.21
N THR A 338 15.00 15.36 24.30
CA THR A 338 13.79 15.09 25.08
C THR A 338 13.06 13.85 24.54
N ARG A 339 12.59 12.97 25.45
CA ARG A 339 11.87 11.76 25.05
C ARG A 339 10.62 12.08 24.23
N ILE A 340 10.44 11.35 23.14
CA ILE A 340 9.23 11.40 22.33
C ILE A 340 8.07 10.80 23.11
N ARG A 341 6.95 11.52 23.15
CA ARG A 341 5.72 11.07 23.80
C ARG A 341 4.78 10.45 22.77
N ARG A 342 4.07 9.41 23.21
CA ARG A 342 2.95 8.80 22.47
C ARG A 342 1.64 9.16 23.16
N ALA A 343 0.68 9.66 22.39
CA ALA A 343 -0.68 9.95 22.87
C ALA A 343 -1.73 9.16 22.07
N PRO A 344 -2.84 8.73 22.69
CA PRO A 344 -3.99 8.22 21.95
C PRO A 344 -4.62 9.33 21.11
N PHE A 345 -4.95 9.04 19.85
CA PHE A 345 -5.51 10.01 18.91
C PHE A 345 -6.42 9.35 17.88
N MET A 346 -7.73 9.56 17.97
CA MET A 346 -8.73 9.09 16.98
C MET A 346 -8.57 7.60 16.58
N ASN A 347 -8.56 6.70 17.56
CA ASN A 347 -8.30 5.25 17.37
C ASN A 347 -6.93 4.91 16.75
N ARG A 348 -6.00 5.86 16.79
CA ARG A 348 -4.60 5.75 16.36
C ARG A 348 -3.69 6.30 17.46
N SER A 349 -2.39 6.32 17.19
CA SER A 349 -1.39 6.95 18.07
C SER A 349 -0.87 8.22 17.41
N SER A 350 -0.55 9.24 18.21
CA SER A 350 0.24 10.40 17.81
C SER A 350 1.57 10.38 18.52
N TYR A 351 2.65 10.62 17.77
CA TYR A 351 3.99 10.74 18.32
C TYR A 351 4.47 12.18 18.18
N PHE A 352 5.02 12.74 19.25
CA PHE A 352 5.48 14.13 19.26
C PHE A 352 6.58 14.36 20.29
N CYS A 353 7.40 15.38 20.07
CA CYS A 353 8.38 15.86 21.05
C CYS A 353 7.77 16.98 21.88
N PRO A 354 7.59 16.83 23.21
CA PRO A 354 6.93 17.86 24.03
C PRO A 354 7.73 19.17 24.15
N LYS A 355 9.05 19.13 23.89
CA LYS A 355 9.92 20.32 23.87
C LYS A 355 9.91 21.03 22.50
N CYS A 356 10.01 20.29 21.40
CA CYS A 356 10.03 20.87 20.06
C CYS A 356 8.63 21.24 19.53
N GLN A 357 7.58 20.63 20.08
CA GLN A 357 6.18 20.86 19.68
C GLN A 357 5.39 21.31 20.91
N PRO A 358 5.44 22.61 21.28
CA PRO A 358 4.81 23.11 22.49
C PRO A 358 3.30 22.82 22.53
N ILE A 359 2.84 22.29 23.66
CA ILE A 359 1.43 21.93 23.87
C ILE A 359 0.58 23.21 23.86
N PRO A 360 -0.45 23.31 23.00
CA PRO A 360 -1.34 24.47 22.97
C PRO A 360 -2.03 24.67 24.32
N GLN A 361 -2.28 25.93 24.70
CA GLN A 361 -2.96 26.28 25.97
C GLN A 361 -4.27 25.51 26.14
N SER A 362 -5.05 25.39 25.06
CA SER A 362 -6.31 24.66 25.01
C SER A 362 -6.21 23.15 25.29
N SER A 363 -5.01 22.58 25.24
CA SER A 363 -4.77 21.14 25.49
C SER A 363 -3.94 20.88 26.75
N LYS A 364 -3.53 21.91 27.51
CA LYS A 364 -2.69 21.72 28.71
C LYS A 364 -3.31 20.82 29.77
N ALA A 365 -4.63 20.88 29.96
CA ALA A 365 -5.33 20.05 30.94
C ALA A 365 -5.21 18.52 30.65
N ARG A 366 -4.95 18.13 29.40
CA ARG A 366 -4.76 16.72 28.99
C ARG A 366 -3.32 16.21 29.18
N PHE A 367 -2.38 17.09 29.47
CA PHE A 367 -0.96 16.76 29.61
C PHE A 367 -0.40 17.35 30.91
N PRO A 368 -0.64 16.69 32.06
CA PRO A 368 0.04 17.05 33.29
C PRO A 368 1.56 16.93 33.10
N ARG A 369 2.30 17.86 33.73
CA ARG A 369 3.74 18.08 33.48
C ARG A 369 4.57 16.82 33.72
#